data_AF-A0A815PKX0-F1
#
_entry.id   AF-A0A815PKX0-F1
#
_cell.length_a   1.000
_cell.length_b   1.000
_cell.length_c   1.000
_cell.angle_alpha   90.00
_cell.angle_beta   90.00
_cell.angle_gamma   90.00
#
_symmetry.space_group_name_H-M   'P 1'
#
loop_
_entity.id
_entity.type
_entity.pdbx_description
1 polymer ?
#
loop_
_entity_poly.entity_id
_entity_poly.type
_entity_poly.pdbx_seq_one_letter_code
_entity_poly.pdbx_strand_id
1 'polypeptide(L)' 'MTSSLSYLTFVQNYITRYGMSTYVAFGNLGNLLTIAVFSQVEQRRNPCSLYLLSMTICNLVCLDVGIIPIIYSLD' A
#
# COMPACT_ATOMS: atom_id res chain seq x y z
N MET A 1 -36.32 -3.59 2.70
CA MET A 1 -35.33 -3.18 1.68
C MET A 1 -34.12 -2.41 2.25
N THR A 2 -34.10 -2.07 3.54
CA THR A 2 -32.95 -1.41 4.20
C THR A 2 -31.88 -2.38 4.71
N SER A 3 -32.25 -3.63 5.03
CA SER A 3 -31.37 -4.64 5.64
C SER A 3 -30.14 -5.00 4.80
N SER A 4 -30.29 -5.05 3.48
CA SER A 4 -29.22 -5.41 2.53
C SER A 4 -28.17 -4.29 2.38
N LEU A 5 -28.64 -3.03 2.41
CA LEU A 5 -27.77 -1.85 2.38
C LEU A 5 -26.92 -1.77 3.65
N SER A 6 -27.53 -1.98 4.81
CA SER A 6 -26.82 -2.00 6.10
C SER A 6 -25.71 -3.05 6.13
N TYR A 7 -25.96 -4.23 5.56
CA TYR A 7 -24.97 -5.31 5.50
C TYR A 7 -23.80 -4.97 4.58
N LEU A 8 -24.07 -4.43 3.39
CA LEU A 8 -23.04 -3.97 2.45
C LEU A 8 -22.17 -2.88 3.07
N THR A 9 -22.78 -1.89 3.75
CA THR A 9 -22.03 -0.84 4.44
C THR A 9 -21.16 -1.40 5.56
N PHE A 10 -21.65 -2.39 6.31
CA PHE A 10 -20.86 -3.04 7.36
C PHE A 10 -19.64 -3.79 6.78
N VAL A 11 -19.85 -4.58 5.73
CA VAL A 11 -18.78 -5.32 5.05
C VAL A 11 -17.76 -4.37 4.44
N GLN A 12 -18.21 -3.29 3.79
CA GLN A 12 -17.33 -2.27 3.24
C GLN A 12 -16.47 -1.64 4.33
N ASN A 13 -17.06 -1.24 5.46
CA ASN A 13 -16.32 -0.63 6.57
C ASN A 13 -15.29 -1.61 7.17
N TYR A 14 -15.64 -2.89 7.27
CA TYR A 14 -14.74 -3.94 7.74
C TYR A 14 -13.55 -4.16 6.78
N ILE A 15 -13.82 -4.23 5.47
CA ILE A 15 -12.77 -4.37 4.45
C ILE A 15 -11.90 -3.11 4.41
N THR A 16 -12.47 -1.92 4.51
CA THR A 16 -11.70 -0.67 4.51
C THR A 16 -10.80 -0.58 5.74
N ARG A 17 -11.27 -0.98 6.93
CA ARG A 17 -10.43 -0.98 8.15
C ARG A 17 -9.32 -2.03 8.11
N TYR A 18 -9.69 -3.29 7.89
CA TYR A 18 -8.73 -4.41 8.03
C TYR A 18 -7.99 -4.73 6.73
N GLY A 19 -8.69 -4.69 5.59
CA GLY A 19 -8.10 -4.94 4.28
C GLY A 19 -7.10 -3.86 3.89
N MET A 20 -7.40 -2.58 4.11
CA MET A 20 -6.45 -1.51 3.76
C MET A 20 -5.26 -1.46 4.74
N SER A 21 -5.47 -1.69 6.04
CA SER A 21 -4.37 -1.75 7.01
C SER A 21 -3.39 -2.88 6.69
N THR A 22 -3.89 -4.06 6.34
CA THR A 22 -3.04 -5.18 5.92
C THR A 22 -2.36 -4.92 4.58
N TYR A 23 -3.07 -4.32 3.62
CA TYR A 23 -2.49 -3.89 2.34
C TYR A 23 -1.33 -2.92 2.53
N VAL A 24 -1.46 -1.97 3.47
CA VAL A 24 -0.39 -1.04 3.80
C VAL A 24 0.78 -1.75 4.47
N ALA A 25 0.53 -2.59 5.46
CA ALA A 25 1.59 -3.31 6.17
C ALA A 25 2.42 -4.17 5.20
N PHE A 26 1.75 -4.93 4.34
CA PHE A 26 2.42 -5.74 3.31
C PHE A 26 3.07 -4.88 2.21
N GLY A 27 2.42 -3.79 1.79
CA GLY A 27 2.96 -2.87 0.79
C GLY A 27 4.25 -2.19 1.24
N ASN A 28 4.29 -1.70 2.48
CA ASN A 28 5.49 -1.10 3.07
C ASN A 28 6.62 -2.14 3.22
N LEU A 29 6.29 -3.35 3.66
CA LEU A 29 7.28 -4.43 3.83
C LEU A 29 7.85 -4.88 2.47
N GLY A 30 7.00 -5.03 1.46
CA GLY A 30 7.43 -5.37 0.10
C GLY A 30 8.27 -4.27 -0.58
N ASN A 31 7.91 -3.00 -0.39
CA ASN A 31 8.71 -1.89 -0.91
C ASN A 31 10.06 -1.76 -0.17
N LEU A 32 10.10 -1.93 1.16
CA LEU A 32 11.34 -1.96 1.95
C LEU A 32 12.30 -3.06 1.50
N LEU A 33 11.77 -4.28 1.30
CA LEU A 33 12.57 -5.40 0.77
C LEU A 33 13.11 -5.10 -0.63
N THR A 34 12.29 -4.50 -1.50
CA THR A 34 12.70 -4.14 -2.85
C THR A 34 13.78 -3.07 -2.85
N ILE A 35 13.67 -2.06 -1.98
CA ILE A 35 14.71 -1.05 -1.77
C ILE A 35 15.99 -1.71 -1.23
N ALA A 36 15.89 -2.62 -0.26
CA ALA A 36 17.04 -3.32 0.31
C ALA A 36 17.78 -4.17 -0.74
N VAL A 37 17.05 -4.86 -1.63
CA VAL A 37 17.63 -5.63 -2.73
C VAL A 37 18.28 -4.73 -3.77
N PHE A 38 17.63 -3.64 -4.19
CA PHE A 38 18.19 -2.71 -5.19
C PHE A 38 19.22 -1.72 -4.63
N SER A 39 19.34 -1.61 -3.30
CA SER A 39 20.42 -0.88 -2.65
C SER A 39 21.76 -1.62 -2.76
N GLN A 40 21.77 -2.91 -3.13
CA GLN A 40 23.00 -3.65 -3.34
C GLN A 40 23.70 -3.17 -4.63
N VAL A 41 25.00 -2.86 -4.50
CA VAL A 41 25.83 -2.28 -5.58
C VAL A 41 25.90 -3.19 -6.80
N GLU A 42 25.83 -4.51 -6.62
CA GLU A 42 25.85 -5.48 -7.73
C GLU A 42 24.61 -5.35 -8.64
N GLN A 43 23.46 -5.02 -8.06
CA GLN A 43 22.18 -4.91 -8.79
C GLN A 43 22.02 -3.56 -9.53
N ARG A 44 22.83 -2.54 -9.17
CA ARG A 44 22.77 -1.18 -9.76
C ARG A 44 23.42 -1.04 -11.15
N ARG A 45 24.01 -2.10 -11.70
CA ARG A 45 24.65 -2.06 -13.03
C ARG A 45 23.67 -1.92 -14.20
N ASN A 46 22.38 -2.19 -13.99
CA ASN A 46 21.38 -2.24 -15.05
C ASN A 46 20.38 -1.08 -14.93
N PRO A 47 20.16 -0.23 -15.95
CA PRO A 47 19.23 0.90 -15.85
C PRO A 47 17.79 0.50 -15.49
N CYS A 48 17.40 -0.75 -15.78
CA CYS A 48 16.11 -1.31 -15.41
C CYS A 48 15.90 -1.38 -13.88
N SER A 49 16.97 -1.59 -13.10
CA SER A 49 16.86 -1.65 -11.63
C SER A 49 16.59 -0.29 -10.99
N LEU A 50 17.08 0.80 -11.59
CA LEU A 50 16.73 2.16 -11.17
C LEU A 50 15.26 2.50 -11.47
N TYR A 51 14.74 2.02 -12.61
CA TYR A 51 13.31 2.17 -12.92
C TYR A 51 12.43 1.45 -11.90
N LEU A 52 12.75 0.20 -11.58
CA LEU A 52 12.05 -0.57 -10.55
C LEU A 52 12.14 0.08 -9.17
N LEU A 53 13.29 0.66 -8.82
CA LEU A 53 13.48 1.40 -7.56
C LEU A 53 12.64 2.70 -7.52
N SER A 54 12.57 3.44 -8.62
CA SER A 54 11.72 4.64 -8.70
C SER A 54 10.23 4.30 -8.62
N MET A 55 9.84 3.16 -9.20
CA MET A 55 8.46 2.67 -9.19
C MET A 55 8.05 2.22 -7.79
N THR A 56 8.94 1.56 -7.03
CA THR A 56 8.67 1.22 -5.62
C THR A 56 8.61 2.44 -4.71
N ILE A 57 9.43 3.47 -4.94
CA ILE A 57 9.31 4.74 -4.19
C ILE A 57 7.95 5.41 -4.47
N CYS A 58 7.53 5.50 -5.74
CA CYS A 58 6.22 6.05 -6.08
C CYS A 58 5.09 5.23 -5.47
N ASN A 59 5.22 3.90 -5.45
CA ASN A 59 4.25 3.01 -4.85
C ASN A 59 4.16 3.20 -3.32
N LEU A 60 5.28 3.49 -2.65
CA LEU A 60 5.34 3.82 -1.22
C LEU A 60 4.61 5.14 -0.92
N VAL A 61 4.88 6.19 -1.71
CA VAL A 61 4.22 7.50 -1.57
C VAL A 61 2.71 7.38 -1.84
N CYS A 62 2.29 6.65 -2.87
CA CYS A 62 0.86 6.41 -3.14
C CYS A 62 0.18 5.65 -2.00
N LEU A 63 0.88 4.69 -1.37
CA LEU A 63 0.40 3.96 -0.21
C LEU A 63 0.22 4.87 1.01
N ASP A 64 1.22 5.70 1.31
CA ASP A 64 1.16 6.65 2.42
C ASP A 64 0.06 7.70 2.22
N VAL A 65 -0.07 8.25 1.01
CA VAL A 65 -1.12 9.23 0.68
C VAL A 65 -2.51 8.58 0.70
N GLY A 66 -2.63 7.34 0.24
CA GLY A 66 -3.88 6.57 0.25
C GLY A 66 -4.38 6.25 1.67
N ILE A 67 -3.49 6.26 2.67
CA ILE A 67 -3.85 6.00 4.06
C ILE A 67 -4.46 7.21 4.78
N ILE A 68 -4.10 8.43 4.35
CA ILE A 68 -4.56 9.69 4.94
C ILE A 68 -6.09 9.79 4.97
N PRO A 69 -6.83 9.60 3.85
CA PRO A 69 -8.30 9.66 3.88
C PRO A 69 -8.92 8.54 4.71
N ILE A 70 -8.22 7.42 4.90
CA ILE A 70 -8.71 6.27 5.67
C ILE A 70 -8.62 6.56 7.17
N ILE A 71 -7.51 7.13 7.64
CA ILE A 71 -7.36 7.60 9.03
C ILE A 71 -8.41 8.68 9.32
N TYR A 72 -8.60 9.63 8.40
CA TYR A 72 -9.62 10.68 8.55
C TYR A 72 -11.06 10.15 8.52
N SER A 73 -11.32 9.03 7.83
CA SER A 73 -12.64 8.38 7.85
C SER A 73 -12.90 7.53 9.11
N LEU A 74 -11.87 7.36 9.95
CA LEU A 74 -11.92 6.56 11.17
C LEU A 74 -12.31 7.39 12.41
N ASP A 75 -12.13 8.71 12.35
CA ASP A 75 -12.55 9.73 13.32
C ASP A 75 -13.97 10.23 13.00
#